data_AF-A0A2N4SXI0-F1
#
_entry.id   AF-A0A2N4SXI0-F1
#
_cell.length_a   1.000
_cell.length_b   1.000
_cell.length_c   1.000
_cell.angle_alpha   90.00
_cell.angle_beta   90.00
_cell.angle_gamma   90.00
#
_symmetry.space_group_name_H-M   'P 1'
#
loop_
_entity.id
_entity.type
_entity.pdbx_description
1 polymer ?
#
loop_
_entity_poly.entity_id
_entity_poly.type
_entity_poly.pdbx_seq_one_letter_code
_entity_poly.pdbx_strand_id
1 'polypeptide(L)'
;MPELLKMFHTFADVKTAEDLQLPTPDLVQRDDGARLPRMVPVEASAELQDYIEDIGRRAEAIQARMVDRAEDNMLKVSSDGRKAALDMRLVDPELGSVVAENKVSVTADLIARVHQEHQDDVFLDPASGEEHPTRGALQIVFCDQSTPSTEKWNVYDELKDQLVQRAFRRRRSGSCTRPRTMPRRAGCSPLPARETSPC
;
A
#
# COMPACT_ATOMS: atom_id res chain seq x y z
N MET A 1 -19.71 30.59 1.11
CA MET A 1 -20.27 31.05 -0.19
C MET A 1 -21.41 30.12 -0.60
N PRO A 2 -22.64 30.37 -0.11
CA PRO A 2 -23.81 29.51 -0.37
C PRO A 2 -24.26 29.50 -1.85
N GLU A 3 -24.02 30.57 -2.59
CA GLU A 3 -24.53 30.76 -3.95
C GLU A 3 -23.82 29.87 -4.98
N LEU A 4 -22.51 29.66 -4.86
CA LEU A 4 -21.72 28.77 -5.72
C LEU A 4 -22.12 27.30 -5.53
N LEU A 5 -22.40 26.89 -4.29
CA LEU A 5 -22.88 25.55 -3.99
C LEU A 5 -24.25 25.30 -4.63
N LYS A 6 -25.18 26.26 -4.57
CA LYS A 6 -26.50 26.14 -5.24
C LYS A 6 -26.38 25.98 -6.76
N MET A 7 -25.45 26.67 -7.41
CA MET A 7 -25.21 26.48 -8.84
C MET A 7 -24.64 25.08 -9.14
N PHE A 8 -23.74 24.57 -8.29
CA PHE A 8 -23.17 23.22 -8.44
C PHE A 8 -24.22 22.11 -8.26
N HIS A 9 -25.11 22.26 -7.26
CA HIS A 9 -26.21 21.32 -7.00
C HIS A 9 -27.30 21.30 -8.08
N THR A 10 -27.28 22.22 -9.05
CA THR A 10 -28.25 22.22 -10.16
C THR A 10 -27.95 21.11 -11.18
N PHE A 11 -26.70 20.66 -11.29
CA PHE A 11 -26.28 19.61 -12.22
C PHE A 11 -25.61 18.41 -11.54
N ALA A 12 -25.23 18.50 -10.26
CA ALA A 12 -24.67 17.40 -9.49
C ALA A 12 -25.64 16.97 -8.38
N ASP A 13 -26.15 15.73 -8.44
CA ASP A 13 -26.82 15.11 -7.30
C ASP A 13 -25.76 14.74 -6.26
N VAL A 14 -25.65 15.57 -5.22
CA VAL A 14 -24.74 15.35 -4.10
C VAL A 14 -25.61 15.00 -2.91
N LYS A 15 -25.57 13.73 -2.51
CA LYS A 15 -26.19 13.27 -1.27
C LYS A 15 -25.15 13.33 -0.15
N THR A 16 -25.49 14.06 0.91
CA THR A 16 -24.68 14.10 2.13
C THR A 16 -24.92 12.86 2.97
N ALA A 17 -24.04 12.59 3.95
CA ALA A 17 -24.26 11.51 4.91
C ALA A 17 -25.59 11.67 5.67
N GLU A 18 -26.00 12.91 5.95
CA GLU A 18 -27.28 13.24 6.59
C GLU A 18 -28.48 12.92 5.69
N ASP A 19 -28.33 13.05 4.37
CA ASP A 19 -29.37 12.68 3.40
C ASP A 19 -29.50 11.16 3.23
N LEU A 20 -28.40 10.44 3.35
CA LEU A 20 -28.30 9.01 3.06
C LEU A 20 -28.69 8.12 4.25
N GLN A 21 -28.51 8.61 5.49
CA GLN A 21 -28.86 7.89 6.73
C GLN A 21 -28.38 6.43 6.73
N LEU A 22 -27.24 6.18 6.07
CA LEU A 22 -26.68 4.84 5.92
C LEU A 22 -25.98 4.41 7.22
N PRO A 23 -26.07 3.12 7.58
CA PRO A 23 -25.31 2.59 8.70
C PRO A 23 -23.81 2.79 8.44
N THR A 24 -23.16 3.58 9.28
CA THR A 24 -21.72 3.83 9.20
C THR A 24 -21.04 2.92 10.22
N PRO A 25 -20.13 2.02 9.80
CA PRO A 25 -19.43 1.15 10.73
C PRO A 25 -18.51 1.98 11.62
N ASP A 26 -18.45 1.61 12.89
CA ASP A 26 -17.53 2.22 13.84
C ASP A 26 -16.08 1.90 13.48
N LEU A 27 -15.18 2.88 13.64
CA LEU A 27 -13.75 2.64 13.55
C LEU A 27 -13.30 1.71 14.69
N VAL A 28 -12.33 0.85 14.39
CA VAL A 28 -11.65 0.02 15.38
C VAL A 28 -11.04 0.92 16.46
N GLN A 29 -11.19 0.51 17.72
CA GLN A 29 -10.63 1.25 18.84
C GLN A 29 -9.09 1.18 18.77
N ARG A 30 -8.45 2.35 18.84
CA ARG A 30 -7.00 2.47 18.91
C ARG A 30 -6.51 2.14 20.33
N ASP A 31 -5.19 1.99 20.47
CA ASP A 31 -4.52 1.68 21.75
C ASP A 31 -4.78 2.74 22.84
N ASP A 32 -5.11 3.98 22.44
CA ASP A 32 -5.48 5.10 23.32
C ASP A 32 -6.97 5.10 23.73
N GLY A 33 -7.74 4.11 23.29
CA GLY A 33 -9.16 3.98 23.57
C GLY A 33 -10.07 4.79 22.65
N ALA A 34 -9.53 5.59 21.73
CA ALA A 34 -10.33 6.40 20.80
C ALA A 34 -10.67 5.63 19.51
N ARG A 35 -11.85 5.90 18.94
CA ARG A 35 -12.28 5.39 17.63
C ARG A 35 -12.02 6.46 16.56
N LEU A 36 -10.75 6.68 16.25
CA LEU A 36 -10.28 7.68 15.29
C LEU A 36 -9.37 7.06 14.24
N PRO A 37 -9.19 7.70 13.07
CA PRO A 37 -8.22 7.25 12.08
C PRO A 37 -6.82 7.09 12.70
N ARG A 38 -6.12 6.01 12.31
CA ARG A 38 -4.73 5.78 12.71
C ARG A 38 -3.81 6.46 11.70
N MET A 39 -3.00 7.41 12.18
CA MET A 39 -1.93 8.00 11.38
C MET A 39 -0.66 7.16 11.53
N VAL A 40 -0.01 6.84 10.42
CA VAL A 40 1.28 6.13 10.40
C VAL A 40 2.36 7.16 9.99
N PRO A 41 3.13 7.69 10.94
CA PRO A 41 4.24 8.58 10.61
C PRO A 41 5.36 7.78 9.93
N VAL A 42 6.02 8.42 8.98
CA VAL A 42 7.21 7.88 8.30
C VAL A 42 8.28 8.95 8.38
N GLU A 43 9.46 8.57 8.85
CA GLU A 43 10.57 9.50 9.02
C GLU A 43 11.02 10.08 7.67
N ALA A 44 11.38 11.36 7.67
CA ALA A 44 11.86 12.02 6.47
C ALA A 44 13.29 11.55 6.16
N SER A 45 13.52 11.11 4.93
CA SER A 45 14.87 10.78 4.45
C SER A 45 15.73 12.05 4.36
N ALA A 46 17.06 11.88 4.32
CA ALA A 46 17.98 13.02 4.20
C ALA A 46 17.71 13.83 2.92
N GLU A 47 17.42 13.15 1.82
CA GLU A 47 17.08 13.77 0.53
C GLU A 47 15.79 14.60 0.61
N LEU A 48 14.80 14.11 1.36
CA LEU A 48 13.57 14.87 1.58
C LEU A 48 13.82 16.10 2.47
N GLN A 49 14.67 15.99 3.49
CA GLN A 49 15.04 17.12 4.35
C GLN A 49 15.74 18.21 3.54
N ASP A 50 16.75 17.84 2.75
CA ASP A 50 17.47 18.76 1.86
C ASP A 50 16.51 19.44 0.87
N TYR A 51 15.56 18.69 0.32
CA TYR A 51 14.58 19.24 -0.61
C TYR A 51 13.56 20.18 0.06
N ILE A 52 13.21 19.94 1.32
CA ILE A 52 12.35 20.84 2.11
C ILE A 52 13.05 22.18 2.34
N GLU A 53 14.37 22.18 2.62
CA GLU A 53 15.15 23.41 2.72
C GLU A 53 15.14 24.20 1.41
N ASP A 54 15.29 23.50 0.27
CA ASP A 54 15.22 24.13 -1.04
C ASP A 54 13.84 24.74 -1.34
N ILE A 55 12.76 24.02 -1.02
CA ILE A 55 11.38 24.53 -1.09
C ILE A 55 11.23 25.81 -0.26
N GLY A 56 11.83 25.87 0.92
CA GLY A 56 11.84 27.06 1.78
C GLY A 56 12.49 28.25 1.08
N ARG A 57 13.71 28.07 0.54
CA ARG A 57 14.41 29.12 -0.22
C ARG A 57 13.63 29.61 -1.43
N ARG A 58 12.99 28.70 -2.18
CA ARG A 58 12.14 29.03 -3.32
C ARG A 58 10.95 29.89 -2.90
N ALA A 59 10.26 29.50 -1.82
CA ALA A 59 9.13 30.25 -1.28
C ALA A 59 9.52 31.68 -0.85
N GLU A 60 10.66 31.83 -0.17
CA GLU A 60 11.20 33.14 0.22
C GLU A 60 11.52 34.02 -0.99
N ALA A 61 12.17 33.46 -2.02
CA ALA A 61 12.50 34.19 -3.24
C ALA A 61 11.24 34.68 -3.99
N ILE A 62 10.21 33.84 -4.08
CA ILE A 62 8.91 34.20 -4.65
C ILE A 62 8.25 35.32 -3.84
N GLN A 63 8.27 35.22 -2.51
CA GLN A 63 7.68 36.24 -1.62
C GLN A 63 8.41 37.59 -1.75
N ALA A 64 9.74 37.56 -1.87
CA ALA A 64 10.58 38.71 -2.11
C ALA A 64 10.49 39.26 -3.55
N ARG A 65 9.71 38.60 -4.43
CA ARG A 65 9.57 38.94 -5.87
C ARG A 65 10.90 38.95 -6.62
N MET A 66 11.83 38.09 -6.21
CA MET A 66 13.13 37.91 -6.87
C MET A 66 13.05 36.98 -8.09
N VAL A 67 11.91 36.30 -8.28
CA VAL A 67 11.65 35.36 -9.38
C VAL A 67 10.34 35.73 -10.06
N ASP A 68 10.27 35.57 -11.39
CA ASP A 68 9.03 35.75 -12.13
C ASP A 68 8.02 34.65 -11.78
N ARG A 69 6.75 35.01 -11.62
CA ARG A 69 5.67 34.07 -11.28
C ARG A 69 5.43 33.01 -12.36
N ALA A 70 5.77 33.31 -13.62
CA ALA A 70 5.71 32.36 -14.71
C ALA A 70 6.79 31.26 -14.56
N GLU A 71 7.96 31.64 -14.05
CA GLU A 71 9.08 30.74 -13.78
C GLU A 71 8.85 29.92 -12.52
N ASP A 72 8.55 30.55 -11.39
CA ASP A 72 8.24 29.86 -10.14
C ASP A 72 7.17 30.59 -9.32
N ASN A 73 6.32 29.83 -8.65
CA ASN A 73 5.23 30.37 -7.85
C ASN A 73 4.78 29.40 -6.75
N MET A 74 3.99 29.91 -5.80
CA MET A 74 3.54 29.13 -4.66
C MET A 74 2.72 27.89 -5.02
N LEU A 75 2.06 27.87 -6.20
CA LEU A 75 1.32 26.68 -6.65
C LEU A 75 2.28 25.58 -7.12
N LYS A 76 3.36 25.93 -7.84
CA LYS A 76 4.43 24.99 -8.21
C LYS A 76 5.12 24.45 -6.97
N VAL A 77 5.53 25.33 -6.06
CA VAL A 77 6.19 24.95 -4.79
C VAL A 77 5.31 24.00 -3.97
N SER A 78 4.02 24.31 -3.80
CA SER A 78 3.09 23.44 -3.08
C SER A 78 2.92 22.08 -3.77
N SER A 79 2.79 22.08 -5.10
CA SER A 79 2.68 20.84 -5.88
C SER A 79 3.93 19.97 -5.74
N ASP A 80 5.12 20.58 -5.78
CA ASP A 80 6.40 19.89 -5.62
C ASP A 80 6.58 19.34 -4.21
N GLY A 81 6.19 20.10 -3.19
CA GLY A 81 6.22 19.65 -1.79
C GLY A 81 5.35 18.43 -1.54
N ARG A 82 4.13 18.39 -2.11
CA ARG A 82 3.25 17.21 -2.01
C ARG A 82 3.83 15.98 -2.71
N LYS A 83 4.51 16.17 -3.85
CA LYS A 83 5.19 15.07 -4.57
C LYS A 83 6.33 14.50 -3.73
N ALA A 84 7.24 15.36 -3.28
CA ALA A 84 8.37 15.00 -2.44
C ALA A 84 7.93 14.28 -1.15
N ALA A 85 6.88 14.79 -0.51
CA ALA A 85 6.34 14.20 0.71
C ALA A 85 5.74 12.80 0.49
N LEU A 86 5.38 12.42 -0.74
CA LEU A 86 4.92 11.07 -1.06
C LEU A 86 6.10 10.16 -1.41
N ASP A 87 6.90 10.57 -2.40
CA ASP A 87 8.13 9.90 -2.82
C ASP A 87 9.01 10.88 -3.61
N MET A 88 10.30 10.96 -3.25
CA MET A 88 11.26 11.86 -3.91
C MET A 88 11.42 11.57 -5.41
N ARG A 89 11.15 10.34 -5.86
CA ARG A 89 11.16 9.96 -7.29
C ARG A 89 10.12 10.69 -8.13
N LEU A 90 9.10 11.28 -7.51
CA LEU A 90 8.13 12.13 -8.20
C LEU A 90 8.69 13.52 -8.54
N VAL A 91 9.76 13.93 -7.86
CA VAL A 91 10.48 15.18 -8.10
C VAL A 91 11.68 14.90 -9.01
N ASP A 92 12.50 13.93 -8.64
CA ASP A 92 13.68 13.52 -9.40
C ASP A 92 13.65 12.00 -9.62
N PRO A 93 13.27 11.53 -10.82
CA PRO A 93 13.21 10.11 -11.15
C PRO A 93 14.57 9.39 -11.09
N GLU A 94 15.69 10.14 -11.15
CA GLU A 94 17.04 9.57 -11.12
C GLU A 94 17.53 9.30 -9.69
N LEU A 95 16.83 9.81 -8.68
CA LEU A 95 16.94 9.28 -7.33
C LEU A 95 16.50 7.82 -7.39
N GLY A 96 17.46 6.89 -7.52
CA GLY A 96 17.18 5.46 -7.46
C GLY A 96 16.38 5.12 -6.19
N SER A 97 15.86 3.90 -6.06
CA SER A 97 15.24 3.47 -4.80
C SER A 97 16.30 3.42 -3.69
N VAL A 98 16.63 4.57 -3.10
CA VAL A 98 17.51 4.63 -1.96
C VAL A 98 16.81 3.83 -0.86
N VAL A 99 17.56 2.93 -0.25
CA VAL A 99 17.14 1.80 0.61
C VAL A 99 16.44 2.27 1.92
N ALA A 100 16.07 3.54 2.02
CA ALA A 100 15.34 4.10 3.14
C ALA A 100 13.84 3.75 3.04
N GLU A 101 13.28 3.41 4.19
CA GLU A 101 11.85 3.22 4.38
C GLU A 101 11.10 4.51 3.98
N ASN A 102 10.21 4.40 3.00
CA ASN A 102 9.38 5.50 2.49
C ASN A 102 7.89 5.20 2.69
N LYS A 103 7.02 6.19 2.48
CA LYS A 103 5.57 6.04 2.68
C LYS A 103 4.96 4.91 1.85
N VAL A 104 5.46 4.70 0.63
CA VAL A 104 4.99 3.61 -0.25
C VAL A 104 5.32 2.25 0.37
N SER A 105 6.55 2.08 0.87
CA SER A 105 7.00 0.84 1.49
C SER A 105 6.28 0.50 2.79
N VAL A 106 6.11 1.48 3.69
CA VAL A 106 5.35 1.32 4.93
C VAL A 106 3.89 0.97 4.64
N THR A 107 3.31 1.60 3.61
CA THR A 107 1.95 1.30 3.16
C THR A 107 1.85 -0.13 2.61
N ALA A 108 2.83 -0.57 1.80
CA ALA A 108 2.89 -1.93 1.28
C ALA A 108 3.00 -2.98 2.41
N ASP A 109 3.81 -2.71 3.45
CA ASP A 109 3.92 -3.57 4.62
C ASP A 109 2.62 -3.66 5.42
N LEU A 110 1.94 -2.52 5.62
CA LEU A 110 0.65 -2.48 6.29
C LEU A 110 -0.42 -3.29 5.54
N ILE A 111 -0.56 -3.06 4.23
CA ILE A 111 -1.55 -3.76 3.39
C ILE A 111 -1.27 -5.26 3.39
N ALA A 112 0.00 -5.66 3.25
CA ALA A 112 0.40 -7.07 3.25
C ALA A 112 0.10 -7.74 4.60
N ARG A 113 0.34 -7.04 5.72
CA ARG A 113 0.02 -7.52 7.06
C ARG A 113 -1.48 -7.71 7.25
N VAL A 114 -2.29 -6.68 6.96
CA VAL A 114 -3.76 -6.75 7.08
C VAL A 114 -4.31 -7.85 6.18
N HIS A 115 -3.80 -7.97 4.96
CA HIS A 115 -4.18 -9.05 4.07
C HIS A 115 -3.89 -10.42 4.70
N GLN A 116 -2.72 -10.61 5.31
CA GLN A 116 -2.37 -11.86 5.97
C GLN A 116 -3.26 -12.18 7.16
N GLU A 117 -3.57 -11.19 7.98
CA GLU A 117 -4.43 -11.35 9.17
C GLU A 117 -5.85 -11.76 8.78
N HIS A 118 -6.34 -11.26 7.64
CA HIS A 118 -7.74 -11.41 7.24
C HIS A 118 -7.96 -12.29 6.00
N GLN A 119 -6.93 -12.91 5.40
CA GLN A 119 -7.05 -13.63 4.11
C GLN A 119 -8.04 -14.80 4.14
N ASP A 120 -8.27 -15.39 5.31
CA ASP A 120 -9.14 -16.55 5.51
C ASP A 120 -10.53 -16.16 6.03
N ASP A 121 -10.79 -14.87 6.25
CA ASP A 121 -12.06 -14.37 6.77
C ASP A 121 -13.19 -14.63 5.77
N VAL A 122 -14.32 -15.05 6.33
CA VAL A 122 -15.54 -15.35 5.58
C VAL A 122 -16.53 -14.20 5.79
N PHE A 123 -16.94 -13.59 4.70
CA PHE A 123 -17.97 -12.56 4.68
C PHE A 123 -19.27 -13.16 4.14
N LEU A 124 -20.39 -12.80 4.74
CA LEU A 124 -21.71 -13.24 4.30
C LEU A 124 -22.36 -12.16 3.44
N ASP A 125 -23.09 -12.58 2.40
CA ASP A 125 -23.96 -11.67 1.66
C ASP A 125 -25.11 -11.21 2.57
N PRO A 126 -25.31 -9.89 2.79
CA PRO A 126 -26.36 -9.39 3.67
C PRO A 126 -27.79 -9.74 3.23
N ALA A 127 -28.01 -10.00 1.93
CA ALA A 127 -29.32 -10.31 1.37
C ALA A 127 -29.63 -11.82 1.38
N SER A 128 -28.65 -12.69 1.07
CA SER A 128 -28.86 -14.14 1.00
C SER A 128 -28.39 -14.91 2.23
N GLY A 129 -27.45 -14.37 3.01
CA GLY A 129 -26.82 -15.04 4.14
C GLY A 129 -25.79 -16.11 3.75
N GLU A 130 -25.49 -16.26 2.45
CA GLU A 130 -24.52 -17.22 1.94
C GLU A 130 -23.07 -16.71 2.08
N GLU A 131 -22.11 -17.63 2.18
CA GLU A 131 -20.69 -17.28 2.17
C GLU A 131 -20.30 -16.65 0.82
N HIS A 132 -19.64 -15.49 0.87
CA HIS A 132 -19.09 -14.87 -0.32
C HIS A 132 -18.01 -15.79 -0.94
N PRO A 133 -18.01 -16.00 -2.27
CA PRO A 133 -17.11 -16.96 -2.93
C PRO A 133 -15.63 -16.62 -2.76
N THR A 134 -15.33 -15.33 -2.55
CA THR A 134 -13.97 -14.84 -2.28
C THR A 134 -13.84 -14.57 -0.79
N ARG A 135 -12.97 -15.34 -0.12
CA ARG A 135 -12.51 -15.09 1.25
C ARG A 135 -11.49 -13.95 1.27
N GLY A 136 -11.38 -13.29 2.41
CA GLY A 136 -10.44 -12.20 2.59
C GLY A 136 -11.08 -10.83 2.68
N ALA A 137 -10.53 -9.97 3.54
CA ALA A 137 -10.96 -8.58 3.63
C ALA A 137 -10.62 -7.78 2.36
N LEU A 138 -11.60 -7.01 1.88
CA LEU A 138 -11.40 -5.97 0.88
C LEU A 138 -10.64 -4.79 1.51
N GLN A 139 -9.55 -4.39 0.87
CA GLN A 139 -8.81 -3.17 1.24
C GLN A 139 -8.94 -2.15 0.11
N ILE A 140 -9.33 -0.92 0.46
CA ILE A 140 -9.43 0.20 -0.47
C ILE A 140 -8.31 1.19 -0.13
N VAL A 141 -7.50 1.54 -1.12
CA VAL A 141 -6.37 2.46 -0.98
C VAL A 141 -6.59 3.66 -1.89
N PHE A 142 -6.52 4.85 -1.32
CA PHE A 142 -6.60 6.11 -2.06
C PHE A 142 -5.21 6.73 -2.16
N CYS A 143 -4.82 7.07 -3.38
CA CYS A 143 -3.62 7.86 -3.69
C CYS A 143 -4.06 8.99 -4.61
N ASP A 144 -3.74 10.24 -4.25
CA ASP A 144 -4.17 11.44 -4.96
C ASP A 144 -3.14 11.91 -6.01
N GLN A 145 -1.93 11.36 -5.97
CA GLN A 145 -0.80 11.73 -6.81
C GLN A 145 -0.26 10.55 -7.62
N SER A 146 0.53 10.86 -8.64
CA SER A 146 1.24 9.88 -9.48
C SER A 146 0.31 8.98 -10.30
N THR A 147 -0.61 9.57 -11.08
CA THR A 147 -1.53 8.84 -11.96
C THR A 147 -0.78 7.79 -12.81
N PRO A 148 -1.28 6.55 -12.93
CA PRO A 148 -0.61 5.47 -13.66
C PRO A 148 -0.20 5.87 -15.08
N SER A 149 1.05 5.56 -15.45
CA SER A 149 1.62 5.84 -16.77
C SER A 149 2.67 4.79 -17.11
N THR A 150 2.74 4.40 -18.40
CA THR A 150 3.77 3.46 -18.89
C THR A 150 5.10 4.15 -19.23
N GLU A 151 5.12 5.48 -19.31
CA GLU A 151 6.30 6.25 -19.74
C GLU A 151 7.14 6.78 -18.59
N LYS A 152 6.52 6.93 -17.41
CA LYS A 152 7.14 7.54 -16.23
C LYS A 152 6.93 6.64 -15.03
N TRP A 153 7.90 6.68 -14.13
CA TRP A 153 7.76 6.05 -12.83
C TRP A 153 6.51 6.58 -12.10
N ASN A 154 5.76 5.67 -11.48
CA ASN A 154 4.58 6.02 -10.73
C ASN A 154 4.39 5.17 -9.46
N VAL A 155 3.68 5.74 -8.49
CA VAL A 155 3.49 5.15 -7.16
C VAL A 155 2.60 3.91 -7.19
N TYR A 156 1.67 3.81 -8.15
CA TYR A 156 0.76 2.67 -8.25
C TYR A 156 1.51 1.40 -8.66
N ASP A 157 2.35 1.50 -9.69
CA ASP A 157 3.16 0.39 -10.15
C ASP A 157 4.20 0.00 -9.09
N GLU A 158 4.84 0.98 -8.44
CA GLU A 158 5.74 0.70 -7.32
C GLU A 158 5.03 -0.06 -6.19
N LEU A 159 3.87 0.43 -5.74
CA LEU A 159 3.10 -0.20 -4.66
C LEU A 159 2.69 -1.62 -5.05
N LYS A 160 2.23 -1.81 -6.29
CA LYS A 160 1.87 -3.12 -6.84
C LYS A 160 3.08 -4.06 -6.84
N ASP A 161 4.23 -3.62 -7.34
CA ASP A 161 5.45 -4.42 -7.39
C ASP A 161 5.91 -4.81 -5.97
N GLN A 162 5.86 -3.87 -5.04
CA GLN A 162 6.17 -4.09 -3.64
C GLN A 162 5.24 -5.09 -2.95
N LEU A 163 3.94 -5.09 -3.28
CA LEU A 163 2.96 -6.06 -2.78
C LEU A 163 3.18 -7.45 -3.40
N VAL A 164 3.44 -7.52 -4.71
CA VAL A 164 3.76 -8.78 -5.42
C VAL A 164 5.03 -9.40 -4.86
N GLN A 165 6.07 -8.60 -4.60
CA GLN A 165 7.31 -9.08 -4.00
C GLN A 165 7.09 -9.66 -2.59
N ARG A 166 6.30 -9.00 -1.74
CA ARG A 166 5.95 -9.49 -0.40
C ARG A 166 5.14 -10.78 -0.46
N ALA A 167 4.19 -10.88 -1.39
CA ALA A 167 3.44 -12.11 -1.63
C ALA A 167 4.33 -13.25 -2.14
N PHE A 168 5.27 -12.96 -3.05
CA PHE A 168 6.18 -13.96 -3.63
C PHE A 168 7.23 -14.49 -2.64
N ARG A 169 7.84 -13.59 -1.84
CA ARG A 169 8.76 -13.99 -0.76
C ARG A 169 8.09 -15.00 0.18
N ARG A 170 6.79 -14.82 0.45
CA ARG A 170 5.99 -15.70 1.32
C ARG A 170 5.68 -17.07 0.69
N ARG A 171 5.41 -17.15 -0.61
CA ARG A 171 5.23 -18.45 -1.30
C ARG A 171 6.48 -19.32 -1.25
N ARG A 172 7.67 -18.72 -1.25
CA ARG A 172 8.95 -19.45 -1.11
C ARG A 172 9.21 -19.94 0.31
N SER A 173 8.76 -19.23 1.34
CA SER A 173 8.89 -19.70 2.74
C SER A 173 7.84 -20.73 3.14
N GLY A 174 6.73 -20.87 2.38
CA GLY A 174 5.61 -21.77 2.68
C GLY A 174 5.67 -23.19 2.12
N SER A 175 6.73 -23.60 1.38
CA SER A 175 6.74 -24.89 0.67
C SER A 175 7.93 -25.82 0.92
N CYS A 176 8.76 -25.59 1.94
CA CYS A 176 9.84 -26.51 2.29
C CYS A 176 9.56 -27.30 3.58
N THR A 177 8.38 -27.90 3.71
CA THR A 177 8.17 -28.97 4.67
C THR A 177 8.73 -30.25 4.05
N ARG A 178 10.04 -30.49 4.22
CA ARG A 178 10.65 -31.81 3.96
C ARG A 178 9.79 -32.84 4.69
N PRO A 179 9.33 -33.93 4.05
CA PRO A 179 8.60 -34.96 4.76
C PRO A 179 9.51 -35.52 5.86
N ARG A 180 9.08 -35.36 7.11
CA ARG A 180 9.64 -36.07 8.26
C ARG A 180 9.57 -37.56 7.95
N THR A 181 10.73 -38.17 7.74
CA THR A 181 10.89 -39.62 7.68
C THR A 181 10.26 -40.23 8.94
N MET A 182 9.20 -41.02 8.76
CA MET A 182 8.60 -41.80 9.85
C MET A 182 9.58 -42.87 10.36
N PRO A 183 9.47 -43.28 11.64
CA PRO A 183 10.39 -44.25 12.22
C PRO A 183 10.07 -45.66 11.70
N ARG A 184 11.05 -46.32 11.07
CA ARG A 184 10.94 -47.75 10.74
C ARG A 184 10.95 -48.57 12.02
N ARG A 185 9.81 -49.16 12.40
CA ARG A 185 9.75 -50.28 13.33
C ARG A 185 10.04 -51.60 12.60
N ALA A 186 11.03 -52.30 13.14
CA ALA A 186 11.26 -53.75 13.23
C ALA A 186 10.77 -54.71 12.12
N GLY A 187 11.71 -55.53 11.64
CA GLY A 187 11.47 -56.95 11.40
C GLY A 187 11.39 -57.37 9.93
N CYS A 188 12.53 -57.75 9.35
CA CYS A 188 12.61 -58.86 8.40
C CYS A 188 14.06 -59.31 8.25
N SER A 189 14.33 -60.57 8.59
CA SER A 189 15.63 -61.23 8.48
C SER A 189 16.10 -61.32 7.02
N PRO A 190 17.42 -61.35 6.76
CA PRO A 190 17.96 -61.54 5.41
C PRO A 190 17.98 -63.03 5.05
N LEU A 191 17.36 -63.40 3.93
CA LEU A 191 17.65 -64.63 3.21
C LEU A 191 18.78 -64.36 2.19
N PRO A 192 19.79 -65.23 2.03
CA PRO A 192 20.89 -65.00 1.12
C PRO A 192 20.52 -65.36 -0.32
N ALA A 193 20.98 -64.53 -1.26
CA ALA A 193 21.00 -64.82 -2.68
C ALA A 193 21.95 -65.99 -2.97
N ARG A 194 21.49 -66.95 -3.77
CA ARG A 194 22.37 -67.83 -4.55
C ARG A 194 21.89 -67.90 -5.99
N GLU A 195 22.86 -67.66 -6.85
CA GLU A 195 22.87 -67.75 -8.30
C GLU A 195 22.42 -69.13 -8.79
N THR A 196 21.79 -69.19 -9.98
CA THR A 196 22.37 -69.79 -11.21
C THR A 196 21.29 -69.85 -12.31
N SER A 197 21.59 -69.23 -13.46
CA SER A 197 21.12 -69.60 -14.82
C SER A 197 21.34 -71.12 -15.08
N PRO A 198 20.59 -71.81 -15.99
CA PRO A 198 20.60 -71.52 -17.43
C PRO A 198 19.31 -71.81 -18.23
N CYS A 199 19.18 -71.10 -19.36
CA CYS A 199 18.94 -71.60 -20.72
C CYS A 199 18.97 -70.41 -21.69
#